data_AF-A0AAU1F3S5-F1
#
_entry.id   AF-A0AAU1F3S5-F1
#
_cell.length_a   1.000
_cell.length_b   1.000
_cell.length_c   1.000
_cell.angle_alpha   90.00
_cell.angle_beta   90.00
_cell.angle_gamma   90.00
#
_symmetry.space_group_name_H-M   'P 1'
#
loop_
_entity.id
_entity.type
_entity.pdbx_description
1 polymer ?
#
loop_
_entity_poly.entity_id
_entity_poly.type
_entity_poly.pdbx_seq_one_letter_code
_entity_poly.pdbx_strand_id
1 'polypeptide(L)'
;MSHRPRRLRTGSVAAVSLIAGLLLVTTPGASANEPLPEGPATLQDFVAKSVPQWNFARANRNDPCWPESAFDGNGNPTDGGNVQNWPNSDGDCAPHGAPFPTYYTVQKCNADEIRVAFTIYQATSGFRPSGHRHDFEHVEVVWRKNGNAWTRDRLLLSAHGGHRVVAWANAESWNHDRGHAAKGLEHPRIFVGYGSHSMYNNQGGLKDVISAYTNEYRHADYPVWADQGGGLVEVAKDSPLQQKFEANAAAWGSANGNPGKVARESCSH
;
A
#
# COMPACT_ATOMS: atom_id res chain seq x y z
N MET A 1 85.05 30.76 -27.11
CA MET A 1 84.30 30.18 -25.98
C MET A 1 83.13 29.40 -26.56
N SER A 2 83.29 28.09 -26.83
CA SER A 2 82.87 26.99 -25.95
C SER A 2 81.47 27.17 -25.34
N HIS A 3 80.44 26.52 -25.88
CA HIS A 3 79.94 25.25 -25.33
C HIS A 3 78.76 24.67 -26.14
N ARG A 4 78.72 23.34 -26.07
CA ARG A 4 77.86 22.33 -26.71
C ARG A 4 76.35 22.44 -26.40
N PRO A 5 75.52 21.70 -27.19
CA PRO A 5 74.06 21.75 -27.14
C PRO A 5 73.46 20.83 -26.06
N ARG A 6 72.21 21.10 -25.66
CA ARG A 6 71.41 20.17 -24.84
C ARG A 6 70.08 19.85 -25.54
N ARG A 7 70.01 18.62 -26.07
CA ARG A 7 68.77 17.94 -26.46
C ARG A 7 67.91 17.69 -25.22
N LEU A 8 66.66 18.12 -25.24
CA LEU A 8 65.63 17.57 -24.35
C LEU A 8 64.92 16.42 -25.06
N ARG A 9 65.04 15.23 -24.47
CA ARG A 9 64.26 14.03 -24.79
C ARG A 9 62.91 14.17 -24.09
N THR A 10 61.82 14.31 -24.84
CA THR A 10 60.47 14.06 -24.33
C THR A 10 60.23 12.55 -24.36
N GLY A 11 60.22 11.93 -23.18
CA GLY A 11 59.85 10.53 -23.00
C GLY A 11 58.34 10.37 -23.14
N SER A 12 57.92 9.46 -24.01
CA SER A 12 56.55 8.97 -24.10
C SER A 12 56.22 8.11 -22.88
N VAL A 13 55.23 8.52 -22.08
CA VAL A 13 54.62 7.66 -21.07
C VAL A 13 53.52 6.86 -21.78
N ALA A 14 53.72 5.56 -21.90
CA ALA A 14 52.69 4.63 -22.33
C ALA A 14 51.62 4.53 -21.23
N ALA A 15 50.41 5.00 -21.52
CA ALA A 15 49.24 4.75 -20.68
C ALA A 15 48.76 3.32 -20.94
N VAL A 16 48.98 2.43 -19.96
CA VAL A 16 48.38 1.09 -19.95
C VAL A 16 46.91 1.27 -19.53
N SER A 17 46.01 1.22 -20.51
CA SER A 17 44.57 1.16 -20.26
C SER A 17 44.21 -0.23 -19.72
N LEU A 18 44.06 -0.33 -18.41
CA LEU A 18 43.38 -1.45 -17.76
C LEU A 18 41.88 -1.37 -18.12
N ILE A 19 41.47 -2.18 -19.10
CA ILE A 19 40.06 -2.49 -19.34
C ILE A 19 39.61 -3.38 -18.17
N ALA A 20 39.15 -2.73 -17.10
CA ALA A 20 38.38 -3.42 -16.08
C ALA A 20 37.03 -3.77 -16.70
N GLY A 21 36.84 -5.06 -17.03
CA GLY A 21 35.54 -5.58 -17.42
C GLY A 21 34.55 -5.29 -16.30
N LEU A 22 33.56 -4.43 -16.57
CA LEU A 22 32.38 -4.33 -15.72
C LEU A 22 31.64 -5.67 -15.81
N LEU A 23 31.91 -6.54 -14.85
CA LEU A 23 30.96 -7.57 -14.47
C LEU A 23 29.72 -6.82 -13.96
N LEU A 24 28.66 -6.83 -14.77
CA LEU A 24 27.30 -6.59 -14.30
C LEU A 24 26.99 -7.69 -13.30
N VAL A 25 27.33 -7.46 -12.04
CA VAL A 25 26.77 -8.20 -10.92
C VAL A 25 25.30 -7.84 -10.91
N THR A 26 24.48 -8.72 -11.48
CA THR A 26 23.05 -8.74 -11.16
C THR A 26 22.97 -9.00 -9.67
N THR A 27 22.78 -7.94 -8.88
CA THR A 27 22.43 -8.09 -7.47
C THR A 27 21.21 -9.00 -7.43
N PRO A 28 21.26 -10.17 -6.76
CA PRO A 28 20.03 -10.91 -6.50
C PRO A 28 19.11 -9.93 -5.79
N GLY A 29 17.96 -9.64 -6.40
CA GLY A 29 16.93 -8.84 -5.75
C GLY A 29 16.71 -9.48 -4.38
N ALA A 30 16.80 -8.67 -3.32
CA ALA A 30 16.55 -9.13 -1.97
C ALA A 30 15.22 -9.87 -1.97
N SER A 31 15.28 -11.19 -1.85
CA SER A 31 14.12 -12.04 -1.60
C SER A 31 13.48 -11.51 -0.32
N ALA A 32 12.17 -11.35 -0.33
CA ALA A 32 11.36 -11.13 0.88
C ALA A 32 11.91 -12.01 2.02
N ASN A 33 12.09 -11.43 3.21
CA ASN A 33 12.91 -12.08 4.24
C ASN A 33 12.40 -13.47 4.68
N GLU A 34 11.13 -13.80 4.45
CA GLU A 34 10.62 -15.15 4.68
C GLU A 34 9.67 -15.61 3.55
N PRO A 35 10.09 -16.53 2.67
CA PRO A 35 9.20 -17.15 1.68
C PRO A 35 8.17 -18.08 2.35
N LEU A 36 7.01 -18.25 1.71
CA LEU A 36 6.06 -19.30 2.06
C LEU A 36 6.38 -20.55 1.23
N PRO A 37 6.66 -21.72 1.82
CA PRO A 37 6.90 -22.93 1.04
C PRO A 37 5.63 -23.35 0.28
N GLU A 38 5.78 -23.93 -0.91
CA GLU A 38 4.65 -24.42 -1.74
C GLU A 38 3.86 -25.56 -1.07
N GLY A 39 4.35 -26.15 0.02
CA GLY A 39 3.75 -27.27 0.77
C GLY A 39 2.34 -26.99 1.35
N PRO A 40 2.04 -27.24 2.63
CA PRO A 40 0.67 -27.13 3.15
C PRO A 40 0.11 -25.68 3.24
N ALA A 41 0.69 -24.72 2.49
CA ALA A 41 0.25 -23.34 2.47
C ALA A 41 -1.17 -23.24 1.90
N THR A 42 -2.07 -22.80 2.75
CA THR A 42 -3.45 -22.43 2.43
C THR A 42 -3.51 -20.98 1.97
N LEU A 43 -4.60 -20.56 1.32
CA LEU A 43 -4.82 -19.14 1.00
C LEU A 43 -4.76 -18.25 2.26
N GLN A 44 -5.15 -18.78 3.42
CA GLN A 44 -5.11 -18.05 4.67
C GLN A 44 -3.70 -17.80 5.19
N ASP A 45 -2.71 -18.62 4.81
CA ASP A 45 -1.31 -18.33 5.12
C ASP A 45 -0.80 -17.08 4.39
N PHE A 46 -1.24 -16.87 3.15
CA PHE A 46 -0.94 -15.63 2.41
C PHE A 46 -1.60 -14.42 3.07
N VAL A 47 -2.84 -14.56 3.56
CA VAL A 47 -3.53 -13.49 4.31
C VAL A 47 -2.77 -13.15 5.58
N ALA A 48 -2.50 -14.14 6.42
CA ALA A 48 -1.80 -13.97 7.69
C ALA A 48 -0.43 -13.31 7.49
N LYS A 49 0.28 -13.65 6.41
CA LYS A 49 1.58 -13.07 6.07
C LYS A 49 1.48 -11.73 5.33
N SER A 50 0.31 -11.28 4.90
CA SER A 50 0.14 -10.01 4.18
C SER A 50 -0.53 -8.92 4.99
N VAL A 51 -0.95 -9.20 6.23
CA VAL A 51 -1.64 -8.26 7.12
C VAL A 51 -0.88 -6.92 7.21
N PRO A 52 -1.49 -5.79 6.78
CA PRO A 52 -0.87 -4.49 6.87
C PRO A 52 -0.96 -3.90 8.29
N GLN A 53 -0.03 -2.99 8.58
CA GLN A 53 -0.29 -1.93 9.56
C GLN A 53 -0.78 -0.69 8.84
N TRP A 54 -1.96 -0.21 9.20
CA TRP A 54 -2.49 1.08 8.78
C TRP A 54 -1.92 2.19 9.66
N ASN A 55 -1.38 3.24 9.07
CA ASN A 55 -0.84 4.40 9.77
C ASN A 55 -1.64 5.62 9.35
N PHE A 56 -2.38 6.20 10.28
CA PHE A 56 -3.16 7.40 10.04
C PHE A 56 -2.46 8.62 10.64
N ALA A 57 -2.64 9.76 9.98
CA ALA A 57 -1.94 11.00 10.30
C ALA A 57 -2.88 12.04 10.90
N ARG A 58 -2.34 12.88 11.77
CA ARG A 58 -2.99 14.11 12.24
C ARG A 58 -2.38 15.30 11.49
N ALA A 59 -3.22 16.11 10.83
CA ALA A 59 -2.78 17.31 10.13
C ALA A 59 -3.45 18.56 10.69
N ASN A 60 -2.70 19.65 10.82
CA ASN A 60 -3.24 20.96 11.24
C ASN A 60 -4.08 20.92 12.53
N ARG A 61 -3.74 20.03 13.47
CA ARG A 61 -4.44 19.78 14.75
C ARG A 61 -5.82 19.10 14.60
N ASN A 62 -6.14 18.55 13.44
CA ASN A 62 -7.37 17.81 13.17
C ASN A 62 -7.05 16.34 12.94
N ASP A 63 -7.93 15.47 13.43
CA ASP A 63 -7.84 14.03 13.24
C ASP A 63 -8.25 13.68 11.80
N PRO A 64 -7.77 12.54 11.25
CA PRO A 64 -8.18 12.08 9.93
C PRO A 64 -9.63 11.58 9.98
N CYS A 65 -10.28 11.43 8.82
CA CYS A 65 -11.50 10.61 8.79
C CYS A 65 -11.15 9.19 9.25
N TRP A 66 -11.62 8.76 10.41
CA TRP A 66 -11.30 7.42 10.90
C TRP A 66 -12.05 6.35 10.12
N PRO A 67 -11.47 5.18 9.86
CA PRO A 67 -12.19 4.11 9.18
C PRO A 67 -13.31 3.55 10.04
N GLU A 68 -14.29 2.92 9.39
CA GLU A 68 -15.45 2.33 10.03
C GLU A 68 -16.06 1.17 9.23
N SER A 69 -17.14 0.57 9.73
CA SER A 69 -17.87 -0.47 8.98
C SER A 69 -18.63 0.16 7.80
N ALA A 70 -18.52 -0.48 6.63
CA ALA A 70 -19.31 -0.12 5.45
C ALA A 70 -20.78 -0.58 5.54
N PHE A 71 -21.18 -1.28 6.60
CA PHE A 71 -22.60 -1.59 6.81
C PHE A 71 -22.98 -1.27 8.26
N ASP A 72 -24.20 -0.77 8.44
CA ASP A 72 -24.80 -0.53 9.75
C ASP A 72 -25.14 -1.85 10.47
N GLY A 73 -25.62 -1.76 11.72
CA GLY A 73 -26.01 -2.93 12.51
C GLY A 73 -27.20 -3.73 11.95
N ASN A 74 -27.96 -3.16 11.01
CA ASN A 74 -29.06 -3.84 10.30
C ASN A 74 -28.59 -4.43 8.96
N GLY A 75 -27.33 -4.21 8.59
CA GLY A 75 -26.75 -4.65 7.34
C GLY A 75 -27.06 -3.75 6.14
N ASN A 76 -27.57 -2.54 6.33
CA ASN A 76 -27.71 -1.56 5.26
C ASN A 76 -26.38 -0.82 5.03
N PRO A 77 -26.11 -0.34 3.81
CA PRO A 77 -25.05 0.64 3.57
C PRO A 77 -25.14 1.81 4.57
N THR A 78 -24.01 2.24 5.12
CA THR A 78 -23.97 3.48 5.90
C THR A 78 -24.25 4.70 5.01
N ASP A 79 -24.81 5.76 5.59
CA ASP A 79 -25.16 7.00 4.85
C ASP A 79 -23.95 7.81 4.37
N GLY A 80 -22.75 7.47 4.87
CA GLY A 80 -21.52 8.21 4.66
C GLY A 80 -21.47 9.51 5.46
N GLY A 81 -20.33 10.18 5.35
CA GLY A 81 -20.00 11.39 6.06
C GLY A 81 -20.26 12.65 5.24
N ASN A 82 -20.27 13.80 5.90
CA ASN A 82 -20.39 15.08 5.23
C ASN A 82 -19.02 15.63 4.82
N VAL A 83 -18.86 15.95 3.53
CA VAL A 83 -17.64 16.60 3.03
C VAL A 83 -17.46 17.96 3.71
N GLN A 84 -16.28 18.16 4.31
CA GLN A 84 -15.94 19.33 5.11
C GLN A 84 -15.01 20.30 4.37
N ASN A 85 -14.79 21.48 4.94
CA ASN A 85 -13.76 22.41 4.48
C ASN A 85 -12.41 22.05 5.10
N TRP A 86 -11.33 22.22 4.34
CA TRP A 86 -9.97 22.09 4.86
C TRP A 86 -9.74 22.99 6.10
N PRO A 87 -9.01 22.52 7.13
CA PRO A 87 -8.36 21.22 7.25
C PRO A 87 -9.21 20.14 7.92
N ASN A 88 -10.52 20.35 8.14
CA ASN A 88 -11.32 19.33 8.81
C ASN A 88 -11.61 18.16 7.85
N SER A 89 -11.17 16.94 8.18
CA SER A 89 -11.44 15.72 7.42
C SER A 89 -12.43 14.77 8.10
N ASP A 90 -12.82 15.01 9.36
CA ASP A 90 -13.54 14.05 10.21
C ASP A 90 -15.07 14.05 10.05
N GLY A 91 -15.58 14.60 8.95
CA GLY A 91 -17.01 14.93 8.77
C GLY A 91 -17.97 13.75 8.94
N ASP A 92 -18.45 13.56 10.17
CA ASP A 92 -19.26 12.42 10.63
C ASP A 92 -18.56 11.06 10.50
N CYS A 93 -17.23 11.04 10.42
CA CYS A 93 -16.46 9.81 10.52
C CYS A 93 -16.48 9.29 11.95
N ALA A 94 -16.20 7.99 12.12
CA ALA A 94 -15.98 7.42 13.44
C ALA A 94 -14.91 8.22 14.23
N PRO A 95 -15.01 8.30 15.56
CA PRO A 95 -13.97 8.92 16.36
C PRO A 95 -12.67 8.11 16.27
N HIS A 96 -11.52 8.79 16.37
CA HIS A 96 -10.22 8.11 16.38
C HIS A 96 -10.18 7.03 17.48
N GLY A 97 -9.56 5.89 17.17
CA GLY A 97 -9.49 4.75 18.10
C GLY A 97 -10.76 3.89 18.17
N ALA A 98 -11.84 4.25 17.47
CA ALA A 98 -12.97 3.36 17.30
C ALA A 98 -12.55 2.07 16.53
N PRO A 99 -13.13 0.91 16.85
CA PRO A 99 -12.84 -0.29 16.09
C PRO A 99 -13.45 -0.23 14.68
N PHE A 100 -12.71 -0.70 13.69
CA PHE A 100 -13.10 -0.82 12.29
C PHE A 100 -12.64 -2.15 11.68
N PRO A 101 -13.46 -2.78 10.82
CA PRO A 101 -13.05 -3.97 10.09
C PRO A 101 -12.05 -3.61 9.00
N THR A 102 -11.06 -4.47 8.77
CA THR A 102 -10.35 -4.50 7.48
C THR A 102 -10.95 -5.62 6.64
N TYR A 103 -11.58 -5.26 5.53
CA TYR A 103 -12.08 -6.25 4.58
C TYR A 103 -10.91 -6.83 3.80
N TYR A 104 -10.90 -8.13 3.54
CA TYR A 104 -9.85 -8.74 2.74
C TYR A 104 -10.39 -9.71 1.71
N THR A 105 -9.64 -9.92 0.63
CA THR A 105 -9.87 -10.99 -0.34
C THR A 105 -8.53 -11.64 -0.65
N VAL A 106 -8.53 -12.96 -0.85
CA VAL A 106 -7.34 -13.70 -1.27
C VAL A 106 -7.70 -14.61 -2.43
N GLN A 107 -6.93 -14.52 -3.51
CA GLN A 107 -7.20 -15.27 -4.73
C GLN A 107 -5.94 -15.81 -5.38
N LYS A 108 -6.01 -17.05 -5.83
CA LYS A 108 -5.06 -17.63 -6.76
C LYS A 108 -5.47 -17.23 -8.17
N CYS A 109 -4.73 -16.30 -8.77
CA CYS A 109 -5.03 -15.77 -10.10
C CYS A 109 -4.57 -16.69 -11.22
N ASN A 110 -3.47 -17.40 -11.01
CA ASN A 110 -2.97 -18.44 -11.92
C ASN A 110 -2.00 -19.38 -11.16
N ALA A 111 -1.28 -20.24 -11.88
CA ALA A 111 -0.35 -21.19 -11.28
C ALA A 111 0.76 -20.51 -10.46
N ASP A 112 1.15 -19.29 -10.83
CA ASP A 112 2.33 -18.60 -10.32
C ASP A 112 2.01 -17.25 -9.66
N GLU A 113 0.73 -16.88 -9.51
CA GLU A 113 0.31 -15.63 -8.87
C GLU A 113 -0.84 -15.84 -7.88
N ILE A 114 -0.63 -15.36 -6.67
CA ILE A 114 -1.66 -15.21 -5.64
C ILE A 114 -1.69 -13.73 -5.26
N ARG A 115 -2.88 -13.19 -5.04
CA ARG A 115 -3.04 -11.81 -4.58
C ARG A 115 -3.88 -11.76 -3.32
N VAL A 116 -3.48 -10.88 -2.41
CA VAL A 116 -4.20 -10.60 -1.17
C VAL A 116 -4.46 -9.10 -1.11
N ALA A 117 -5.72 -8.69 -1.16
CA ALA A 117 -6.09 -7.29 -0.99
C ALA A 117 -6.73 -7.05 0.37
N PHE A 118 -6.41 -5.90 0.97
CA PHE A 118 -6.99 -5.41 2.22
C PHE A 118 -7.58 -4.03 1.96
N THR A 119 -8.85 -3.84 2.33
CA THR A 119 -9.65 -2.64 2.07
C THR A 119 -10.18 -2.08 3.38
N ILE A 120 -10.12 -0.76 3.54
CA ILE A 120 -10.79 -0.02 4.61
C ILE A 120 -11.88 0.88 4.01
N TYR A 121 -12.88 1.21 4.83
CA TYR A 121 -13.94 2.13 4.47
C TYR A 121 -13.85 3.39 5.33
N GLN A 122 -14.01 4.55 4.72
CA GLN A 122 -14.07 5.85 5.39
C GLN A 122 -15.33 6.61 4.93
N ALA A 123 -15.96 7.34 5.84
CA ALA A 123 -17.29 7.92 5.61
C ALA A 123 -17.29 9.00 4.51
N THR A 124 -16.19 9.74 4.36
CA THR A 124 -16.02 10.82 3.39
C THR A 124 -14.59 10.80 2.86
N SER A 125 -14.34 11.46 1.73
CA SER A 125 -13.00 11.67 1.14
C SER A 125 -12.85 13.10 0.64
N GLY A 126 -11.69 13.68 0.84
CA GLY A 126 -11.35 15.03 0.39
C GLY A 126 -12.14 16.13 1.08
N PHE A 127 -12.16 17.31 0.44
CA PHE A 127 -12.68 18.56 1.00
C PHE A 127 -13.51 19.32 -0.02
N ARG A 128 -14.41 20.18 0.46
CA ARG A 128 -15.22 21.03 -0.42
C ARG A 128 -14.33 21.90 -1.33
N PRO A 129 -14.74 22.13 -2.59
CA PRO A 129 -15.94 21.61 -3.24
C PRO A 129 -15.75 20.23 -3.92
N SER A 130 -14.57 19.63 -3.86
CA SER A 130 -14.20 18.48 -4.72
C SER A 130 -14.30 17.11 -4.05
N GLY A 131 -14.44 17.05 -2.72
CA GLY A 131 -14.59 15.81 -1.97
C GLY A 131 -15.93 15.12 -2.21
N HIS A 132 -16.04 13.88 -1.73
CA HIS A 132 -17.24 13.05 -1.86
C HIS A 132 -17.54 12.24 -0.60
N ARG A 133 -18.80 11.80 -0.49
CA ARG A 133 -19.19 10.79 0.49
C ARG A 133 -18.62 9.44 0.09
N HIS A 134 -18.39 8.61 1.09
CA HIS A 134 -17.85 7.27 1.00
C HIS A 134 -16.44 7.23 0.42
N ASP A 135 -15.63 6.36 0.98
CA ASP A 135 -14.33 6.07 0.41
C ASP A 135 -13.95 4.63 0.71
N PHE A 136 -13.43 3.95 -0.31
CA PHE A 136 -12.89 2.61 -0.18
C PHE A 136 -11.49 2.65 -0.74
N GLU A 137 -10.53 2.39 0.14
CA GLU A 137 -9.12 2.41 -0.21
C GLU A 137 -8.51 1.07 0.18
N HIS A 138 -7.63 0.56 -0.68
CA HIS A 138 -7.09 -0.78 -0.55
C HIS A 138 -5.61 -0.88 -0.90
N VAL A 139 -4.98 -1.88 -0.33
CA VAL A 139 -3.64 -2.31 -0.73
C VAL A 139 -3.69 -3.76 -1.14
N GLU A 140 -2.83 -4.15 -2.08
CA GLU A 140 -2.77 -5.52 -2.57
C GLU A 140 -1.33 -6.03 -2.58
N VAL A 141 -1.12 -7.12 -1.86
CA VAL A 141 0.15 -7.84 -1.86
C VAL A 141 0.08 -8.92 -2.93
N VAL A 142 0.92 -8.77 -3.95
CA VAL A 142 1.05 -9.76 -5.02
C VAL A 142 2.17 -10.72 -4.65
N TRP A 143 1.84 -12.00 -4.63
CA TRP A 143 2.77 -13.10 -4.44
C TRP A 143 3.07 -13.78 -5.76
N ARG A 144 4.34 -14.12 -5.96
CA ARG A 144 4.79 -14.90 -7.11
C ARG A 144 5.46 -16.18 -6.67
N LYS A 145 5.23 -17.23 -7.46
CA LYS A 145 5.90 -18.50 -7.29
C LYS A 145 7.34 -18.40 -7.80
N ASN A 146 8.29 -18.88 -7.01
CA ASN A 146 9.70 -18.97 -7.32
C ASN A 146 10.20 -20.37 -6.92
N GLY A 147 10.27 -21.28 -7.90
CA GLY A 147 10.52 -22.69 -7.65
C GLY A 147 9.41 -23.29 -6.77
N ASN A 148 9.79 -23.91 -5.65
CA ASN A 148 8.85 -24.51 -4.69
C ASN A 148 8.48 -23.55 -3.54
N ALA A 149 8.62 -22.25 -3.74
CA ALA A 149 8.34 -21.23 -2.74
C ALA A 149 7.50 -20.10 -3.33
N TRP A 150 6.81 -19.38 -2.47
CA TRP A 150 6.08 -18.17 -2.78
C TRP A 150 6.76 -16.99 -2.10
N THR A 151 7.01 -15.94 -2.87
CA THR A 151 7.60 -14.69 -2.39
C THR A 151 6.70 -13.53 -2.76
N ARG A 152 6.64 -12.51 -1.90
CA ARG A 152 5.99 -11.25 -2.26
C ARG A 152 6.81 -10.57 -3.35
N ASP A 153 6.12 -10.16 -4.40
CA ASP A 153 6.69 -9.56 -5.60
C ASP A 153 6.57 -8.04 -5.57
N ARG A 154 5.34 -7.55 -5.37
CA ARG A 154 5.02 -6.12 -5.35
C ARG A 154 3.83 -5.83 -4.46
N LEU A 155 3.76 -4.57 -4.04
CA LEU A 155 2.67 -3.96 -3.32
C LEU A 155 1.96 -2.98 -4.26
N LEU A 156 0.65 -3.15 -4.44
CA LEU A 156 -0.21 -2.19 -5.12
C LEU A 156 -0.91 -1.34 -4.07
N LEU A 157 -0.92 -0.04 -4.27
CA LEU A 157 -1.47 0.95 -3.35
C LEU A 157 -2.53 1.75 -4.08
N SER A 158 -3.79 1.68 -3.64
CA SER A 158 -4.87 2.44 -4.29
C SER A 158 -4.58 3.94 -4.26
N ALA A 159 -4.83 4.58 -5.40
CA ALA A 159 -4.66 6.02 -5.57
C ALA A 159 -5.54 6.50 -6.73
N HIS A 160 -6.59 7.25 -6.42
CA HIS A 160 -7.41 7.96 -7.41
C HIS A 160 -7.85 7.10 -8.62
N GLY A 161 -8.36 5.90 -8.36
CA GLY A 161 -8.88 5.00 -9.41
C GLY A 161 -7.83 4.11 -10.10
N GLY A 162 -6.57 4.16 -9.67
CA GLY A 162 -5.53 3.22 -10.09
C GLY A 162 -4.66 2.75 -8.93
N HIS A 163 -3.47 2.25 -9.25
CA HIS A 163 -2.49 1.79 -8.26
C HIS A 163 -1.13 2.43 -8.44
N ARG A 164 -0.56 2.91 -7.34
CA ARG A 164 0.89 3.07 -7.22
C ARG A 164 1.50 1.71 -6.94
N VAL A 165 2.58 1.38 -7.64
CA VAL A 165 3.26 0.07 -7.54
C VAL A 165 4.60 0.24 -6.84
N VAL A 166 4.84 -0.58 -5.82
CA VAL A 166 6.12 -0.65 -5.10
C VAL A 166 6.64 -2.07 -5.21
N ALA A 167 7.84 -2.26 -5.76
CA ALA A 167 8.52 -3.55 -5.71
C ALA A 167 8.72 -3.97 -4.25
N TRP A 168 8.44 -5.23 -3.90
CA TRP A 168 8.39 -5.65 -2.51
C TRP A 168 9.70 -5.40 -1.75
N ALA A 169 10.84 -5.65 -2.40
CA ALA A 169 12.17 -5.39 -1.85
C ALA A 169 12.38 -3.92 -1.41
N ASN A 170 11.60 -2.98 -1.95
CA ASN A 170 11.64 -1.57 -1.60
C ASN A 170 10.53 -1.15 -0.63
N ALA A 171 9.56 -2.03 -0.35
CA ALA A 171 8.39 -1.68 0.43
C ALA A 171 8.73 -1.59 1.92
N GLU A 172 8.44 -0.45 2.56
CA GLU A 172 8.47 -0.33 4.02
C GLU A 172 7.52 -1.34 4.63
N SER A 173 8.04 -2.12 5.56
CA SER A 173 7.37 -3.28 6.11
C SER A 173 7.93 -3.61 7.49
N TRP A 174 7.20 -4.42 8.23
CA TRP A 174 7.58 -4.95 9.54
C TRP A 174 8.02 -6.40 9.40
N ASN A 175 8.96 -6.80 10.24
CA ASN A 175 9.35 -8.19 10.40
C ASN A 175 8.20 -9.04 10.95
N HIS A 176 8.37 -10.37 10.94
CA HIS A 176 7.33 -11.31 11.37
C HIS A 176 6.77 -11.06 12.78
N ASP A 177 7.61 -10.69 13.74
CA ASP A 177 7.20 -10.42 15.13
C ASP A 177 6.64 -9.00 15.34
N ARG A 178 6.61 -8.17 14.28
CA ARG A 178 6.12 -6.79 14.29
C ARG A 178 6.93 -5.83 15.18
N GLY A 179 8.15 -6.20 15.57
CA GLY A 179 9.03 -5.41 16.44
C GLY A 179 10.01 -4.48 15.70
N HIS A 180 10.24 -4.70 14.41
CA HIS A 180 11.22 -3.94 13.63
C HIS A 180 10.72 -3.62 12.21
N ALA A 181 10.87 -2.35 11.79
CA ALA A 181 10.51 -1.90 10.46
C ALA A 181 11.75 -1.69 9.57
N ALA A 182 11.72 -2.24 8.36
CA ALA A 182 12.72 -2.02 7.31
C ALA A 182 12.06 -2.18 5.93
N LYS A 183 12.86 -2.30 4.86
CA LYS A 183 12.34 -2.60 3.52
C LYS A 183 12.36 -4.11 3.25
N GLY A 184 11.37 -4.62 2.52
CA GLY A 184 11.34 -6.01 2.03
C GLY A 184 11.11 -7.08 3.10
N LEU A 185 10.53 -6.71 4.23
CA LEU A 185 10.14 -7.60 5.33
C LEU A 185 8.78 -8.27 5.03
N GLU A 186 7.99 -8.59 6.06
CA GLU A 186 6.85 -9.49 5.98
C GLU A 186 5.53 -8.74 5.85
N HIS A 187 5.28 -7.78 6.74
CA HIS A 187 4.00 -7.09 6.84
C HIS A 187 4.10 -5.68 6.27
N PRO A 188 3.29 -5.28 5.27
CA PRO A 188 3.42 -3.96 4.68
C PRO A 188 3.04 -2.88 5.69
N ARG A 189 3.83 -1.80 5.71
CA ARG A 189 3.55 -0.61 6.53
C ARG A 189 2.91 0.44 5.64
N ILE A 190 1.62 0.66 5.83
CA ILE A 190 0.81 1.52 4.97
C ILE A 190 0.54 2.84 5.65
N PHE A 191 0.66 3.94 4.93
CA PHE A 191 0.37 5.30 5.40
C PHE A 191 -0.79 5.86 4.59
N VAL A 192 -1.89 6.15 5.27
CA VAL A 192 -3.09 6.69 4.63
C VAL A 192 -2.95 8.21 4.50
N GLY A 193 -3.21 8.72 3.29
CA GLY A 193 -3.25 10.17 3.03
C GLY A 193 -4.29 10.85 3.93
N TYR A 194 -3.96 12.01 4.48
CA TYR A 194 -4.84 12.71 5.43
C TYR A 194 -6.19 13.14 4.81
N GLY A 195 -6.21 13.47 3.52
CA GLY A 195 -7.32 14.15 2.88
C GLY A 195 -8.19 13.23 2.02
N SER A 196 -7.60 12.72 0.94
CA SER A 196 -8.29 11.85 -0.03
C SER A 196 -7.91 10.38 0.10
N HIS A 197 -7.20 10.03 1.19
CA HIS A 197 -6.96 8.65 1.62
C HIS A 197 -6.16 7.76 0.67
N SER A 198 -5.52 8.36 -0.34
CA SER A 198 -4.54 7.67 -1.17
C SER A 198 -3.57 6.85 -0.30
N MET A 199 -3.33 5.59 -0.68
CA MET A 199 -2.53 4.66 0.12
C MET A 199 -1.05 4.83 -0.16
N TYR A 200 -0.18 5.03 0.81
CA TYR A 200 1.27 5.17 0.61
C TYR A 200 2.05 4.13 1.40
N ASN A 201 3.34 3.99 1.08
CA ASN A 201 4.26 3.09 1.79
C ASN A 201 5.49 3.85 2.33
N ASN A 202 5.30 5.14 2.60
CA ASN A 202 6.25 6.01 3.27
C ASN A 202 5.55 7.19 3.95
N GLN A 203 6.19 7.78 4.94
CA GLN A 203 5.78 9.06 5.55
C GLN A 203 6.14 10.24 4.65
N GLY A 204 5.44 11.37 4.82
CA GLY A 204 5.78 12.61 4.15
C GLY A 204 4.56 13.41 3.72
N GLY A 205 4.68 14.08 2.57
CA GLY A 205 3.63 14.92 2.01
C GLY A 205 3.48 16.28 2.68
N LEU A 206 2.54 17.07 2.17
CA LEU A 206 2.32 18.46 2.58
C LEU A 206 0.97 18.65 3.27
N LYS A 207 0.96 19.52 4.29
CA LYS A 207 -0.22 19.85 5.10
C LYS A 207 -1.00 21.03 4.51
N ASP A 208 -1.37 20.94 3.24
CA ASP A 208 -2.18 21.95 2.55
C ASP A 208 -3.28 21.31 1.68
N VAL A 209 -4.30 22.10 1.37
CA VAL A 209 -5.51 21.64 0.67
C VAL A 209 -5.26 21.19 -0.77
N ILE A 210 -4.25 21.74 -1.46
CA ILE A 210 -3.96 21.38 -2.84
C ILE A 210 -3.25 20.02 -2.86
N SER A 211 -2.31 19.83 -1.94
CA SER A 211 -1.56 18.59 -1.80
C SER A 211 -2.41 17.41 -1.33
N ALA A 212 -3.60 17.67 -0.74
CA ALA A 212 -4.58 16.66 -0.37
C ALA A 212 -5.06 15.77 -1.55
N TYR A 213 -4.74 16.12 -2.79
CA TYR A 213 -5.11 15.36 -3.99
C TYR A 213 -3.91 14.96 -4.86
N THR A 214 -2.68 15.15 -4.35
CA THR A 214 -1.45 14.89 -5.12
C THR A 214 -0.32 14.32 -4.25
N ASN A 215 0.10 15.05 -3.22
CA ASN A 215 1.19 14.66 -2.32
C ASN A 215 0.73 14.82 -0.86
N GLU A 216 -0.25 14.01 -0.50
CA GLU A 216 -0.96 14.13 0.78
C GLU A 216 -0.04 13.95 1.96
N TYR A 217 -0.23 14.78 3.00
CA TYR A 217 0.40 14.55 4.28
C TYR A 217 -0.01 13.19 4.85
N ARG A 218 0.97 12.46 5.37
CA ARG A 218 0.81 11.12 5.93
C ARG A 218 1.95 10.82 6.92
N HIS A 219 1.59 10.20 8.03
CA HIS A 219 2.48 9.96 9.17
C HIS A 219 1.92 8.80 10.01
N ALA A 220 2.73 8.25 10.92
CA ALA A 220 2.33 7.21 11.86
C ALA A 220 1.88 7.77 13.22
N ASP A 221 0.95 8.72 13.21
CA ASP A 221 0.41 9.26 14.46
C ASP A 221 -0.50 8.24 15.15
N TYR A 222 -1.26 7.48 14.36
CA TYR A 222 -2.14 6.42 14.82
C TYR A 222 -1.88 5.11 14.05
N PRO A 223 -0.94 4.27 14.51
CA PRO A 223 -0.70 2.95 13.93
C PRO A 223 -1.75 1.94 14.42
N VAL A 224 -2.36 1.20 13.49
CA VAL A 224 -3.35 0.16 13.77
C VAL A 224 -3.06 -1.06 12.91
N TRP A 225 -2.91 -2.22 13.53
CA TRP A 225 -2.80 -3.49 12.79
C TRP A 225 -4.17 -3.90 12.24
N ALA A 226 -4.23 -4.32 10.98
CA ALA A 226 -5.50 -4.67 10.33
C ALA A 226 -6.26 -5.80 11.04
N ASP A 227 -5.54 -6.73 11.69
CA ASP A 227 -6.12 -7.81 12.48
C ASP A 227 -6.46 -7.44 13.93
N GLN A 228 -6.14 -6.21 14.36
CA GLN A 228 -6.42 -5.69 15.71
C GLN A 228 -7.42 -4.53 15.71
N GLY A 229 -7.53 -3.78 14.60
CA GLY A 229 -8.39 -2.59 14.49
C GLY A 229 -9.87 -2.86 14.64
N GLY A 230 -10.32 -4.10 14.60
CA GLY A 230 -11.73 -4.55 14.55
C GLY A 230 -11.86 -5.92 13.90
N GLY A 231 -10.74 -6.41 13.34
CA GLY A 231 -10.59 -7.75 12.80
C GLY A 231 -10.62 -7.78 11.28
N LEU A 232 -10.25 -8.94 10.75
CA LEU A 232 -10.29 -9.22 9.31
C LEU A 232 -11.65 -9.78 8.93
N VAL A 233 -12.26 -9.22 7.88
CA VAL A 233 -13.54 -9.68 7.34
C VAL A 233 -13.34 -10.14 5.90
N GLU A 234 -13.52 -11.44 5.65
CA GLU A 234 -13.32 -11.99 4.31
C GLU A 234 -14.46 -11.60 3.36
N VAL A 235 -14.10 -11.01 2.24
CA VAL A 235 -14.96 -10.76 1.07
C VAL A 235 -14.44 -11.64 -0.05
N ALA A 236 -14.74 -12.94 0.06
CA ALA A 236 -14.35 -13.92 -0.94
C ALA A 236 -15.15 -13.72 -2.23
N LYS A 237 -14.52 -14.01 -3.38
CA LYS A 237 -15.20 -13.99 -4.68
C LYS A 237 -16.40 -14.93 -4.66
N ASP A 238 -17.51 -14.48 -5.25
CA ASP A 238 -18.80 -15.18 -5.33
C ASP A 238 -19.48 -15.46 -3.96
N SER A 239 -18.95 -14.89 -2.87
CA SER A 239 -19.56 -15.01 -1.54
C SER A 239 -20.80 -14.13 -1.36
N PRO A 240 -21.70 -14.45 -0.41
CA PRO A 240 -22.83 -13.58 -0.10
C PRO A 240 -22.42 -12.15 0.27
N LEU A 241 -21.28 -11.96 0.94
CA LEU A 241 -20.80 -10.63 1.31
C LEU A 241 -20.28 -9.84 0.10
N GLN A 242 -19.59 -10.50 -0.84
CA GLN A 242 -19.19 -9.88 -2.11
C GLN A 242 -20.42 -9.45 -2.92
N GLN A 243 -21.39 -10.34 -3.08
CA GLN A 243 -22.66 -10.03 -3.77
C GLN A 243 -23.41 -8.88 -3.09
N LYS A 244 -23.39 -8.81 -1.75
CA LYS A 244 -23.98 -7.71 -0.98
C LYS A 244 -23.32 -6.38 -1.27
N PHE A 245 -21.99 -6.31 -1.30
CA PHE A 245 -21.27 -5.09 -1.68
C PHE A 245 -21.63 -4.65 -3.11
N GLU A 246 -21.70 -5.59 -4.05
CA GLU A 246 -22.03 -5.28 -5.45
C GLU A 246 -23.49 -4.84 -5.64
N ALA A 247 -24.44 -5.51 -4.98
CA ALA A 247 -25.85 -5.15 -5.01
C ALA A 247 -26.10 -3.74 -4.46
N ASN A 248 -25.24 -3.26 -3.57
CA ASN A 248 -25.30 -1.93 -2.98
C ASN A 248 -24.32 -0.93 -3.62
N ALA A 249 -23.68 -1.25 -4.76
CA ALA A 249 -22.68 -0.39 -5.38
C ALA A 249 -23.17 1.05 -5.65
N ALA A 250 -24.45 1.19 -6.00
CA ALA A 250 -25.06 2.50 -6.25
C ALA A 250 -25.17 3.39 -4.99
N ALA A 251 -25.27 2.78 -3.80
CA ALA A 251 -25.32 3.53 -2.54
C ALA A 251 -23.99 4.22 -2.22
N TRP A 252 -22.87 3.68 -2.72
CA TRP A 252 -21.52 4.18 -2.48
C TRP A 252 -21.10 5.32 -3.43
N GLY A 253 -21.96 5.70 -4.39
CA GLY A 253 -21.69 6.81 -5.30
C GLY A 253 -20.40 6.63 -6.09
N SER A 254 -19.48 7.58 -5.96
CA SER A 254 -18.17 7.57 -6.66
C SER A 254 -17.14 6.63 -6.04
N ALA A 255 -17.37 6.10 -4.83
CA ALA A 255 -16.47 5.17 -4.15
C ALA A 255 -16.58 3.76 -4.75
N ASN A 256 -16.15 3.64 -6.01
CA ASN A 256 -16.30 2.42 -6.78
C ASN A 256 -15.30 1.31 -6.40
N GLY A 257 -14.29 1.59 -5.58
CA GLY A 257 -13.28 0.64 -5.09
C GLY A 257 -13.75 -0.31 -3.97
N ASN A 258 -15.04 -0.55 -3.82
CA ASN A 258 -15.57 -1.35 -2.71
C ASN A 258 -15.03 -2.80 -2.69
N PRO A 259 -14.99 -3.47 -1.52
CA PRO A 259 -14.43 -4.82 -1.37
C PRO A 259 -15.03 -5.87 -2.31
N GLY A 260 -16.31 -5.74 -2.68
CA GLY A 260 -16.95 -6.66 -3.63
C GLY A 260 -16.35 -6.56 -5.03
N LYS A 261 -16.16 -5.32 -5.52
CA LYS A 261 -15.47 -5.07 -6.79
C LYS A 261 -14.01 -5.55 -6.75
N VAL A 262 -13.29 -5.25 -5.67
CA VAL A 262 -11.90 -5.70 -5.48
C VAL A 262 -11.82 -7.23 -5.51
N ALA A 263 -12.73 -7.92 -4.85
CA ALA A 263 -12.83 -9.38 -4.93
C ALA A 263 -13.15 -9.87 -6.35
N ARG A 264 -13.99 -9.20 -7.12
CA ARG A 264 -14.24 -9.63 -8.50
C ARG A 264 -13.03 -9.42 -9.43
N GLU A 265 -12.29 -8.33 -9.23
CA GLU A 265 -11.32 -7.82 -10.20
C GLU A 265 -9.85 -8.00 -9.80
N SER A 266 -9.55 -8.57 -8.63
CA SER A 266 -8.18 -8.75 -8.12
C SER A 266 -7.23 -9.39 -9.13
N CYS A 267 -7.72 -10.37 -9.91
CA CYS A 267 -6.93 -11.07 -10.94
C CYS A 267 -7.01 -10.47 -12.36
N SER A 268 -7.61 -9.29 -12.54
CA SER A 268 -7.90 -8.71 -13.86
C SER A 268 -7.20 -7.38 -14.16
N HIS A 269 -6.29 -6.94 -13.28
CA HIS A 269 -5.55 -5.68 -13.41
C HIS A 269 -4.04 -5.86 -13.18
#